data_AF-A0A7V3CTH9-F1
#
_entry.id   AF-A0A7V3CTH9-F1
#
_cell.length_a   1.000
_cell.length_b   1.000
_cell.length_c   1.000
_cell.angle_alpha   90.00
_cell.angle_beta   90.00
_cell.angle_gamma   90.00
#
_symmetry.space_group_name_H-M   'P 1'
#
loop_
_entity.id
_entity.type
_entity.pdbx_description
1 polymer ?
#
loop_
_entity_poly.entity_id
_entity_poly.type
_entity_poly.pdbx_seq_one_letter_code
_entity_poly.pdbx_strand_id
1 'polypeptide(L)'
;FVDAGNIWLVYDDRGKPGVRFRTDRFYKEIALGSGFGIRYDFSFFVLRLDAAMKVRDPQYAENNRWTFDKEPLRKMTIVNFGIGYPF
;
A
#
# COMPACT_ATOMS: atom_id res chain seq x y z
N PHE A 1 2.63 4.53 10.75
CA PHE A 1 1.73 3.40 10.48
C PHE A 1 2.41 2.47 9.48
N VAL A 2 1.98 1.21 9.46
CA VAL A 2 2.39 0.21 8.46
C VAL A 2 1.12 -0.43 7.94
N ASP A 3 1.00 -0.52 6.62
CA ASP A 3 -0.10 -1.15 5.93
C ASP A 3 0.39 -2.32 5.07
N ALA A 4 -0.44 -3.34 4.96
CA ALA A 4 -0.14 -4.56 4.24
C ALA A 4 -1.40 -5.02 3.52
N GLY A 5 -1.30 -5.28 2.22
CA GLY A 5 -2.44 -5.72 1.44
C GLY A 5 -2.09 -6.14 0.03
N ASN A 6 -3.02 -6.85 -0.60
CA ASN A 6 -3.03 -7.13 -2.02
C ASN A 6 -4.46 -7.45 -2.46
N ILE A 7 -4.71 -7.42 -3.76
CA ILE A 7 -6.01 -7.74 -4.37
C ILE A 7 -5.83 -8.91 -5.32
N TRP A 8 -6.75 -9.86 -5.26
CA TRP A 8 -6.73 -11.06 -6.08
C TRP A 8 -8.06 -11.26 -6.80
N LEU A 9 -8.02 -11.98 -7.92
CA LEU A 9 -9.24 -12.48 -8.54
C LEU A 9 -9.68 -13.80 -7.90
N VAL A 10 -11.00 -13.99 -7.82
CA VAL A 10 -11.61 -15.26 -7.38
C VAL A 10 -11.49 -16.32 -8.49
N TYR A 11 -11.71 -15.89 -9.73
CA TYR A 11 -11.66 -16.73 -10.93
C TYR A 11 -10.47 -16.38 -11.80
N ASP A 12 -10.01 -17.33 -12.59
CA ASP A 12 -8.93 -17.12 -13.54
C ASP A 12 -9.38 -16.21 -14.70
N ASP A 13 -8.48 -15.33 -15.11
CA ASP A 13 -8.65 -14.45 -16.27
C ASP A 13 -7.52 -14.75 -17.27
N ARG A 14 -7.88 -15.10 -18.50
CA ARG A 14 -6.92 -15.43 -19.57
C ARG A 14 -6.02 -14.25 -19.91
N GLY A 15 -6.48 -13.01 -19.72
CA GLY A 15 -5.69 -11.80 -19.95
C GLY A 15 -4.76 -11.43 -18.78
N LYS A 16 -4.92 -12.08 -17.61
CA LYS A 16 -4.15 -11.78 -16.39
C LYS A 16 -3.70 -13.06 -15.70
N PRO A 17 -2.75 -13.81 -16.30
CA PRO A 17 -2.26 -15.04 -15.70
C PRO A 17 -1.64 -14.76 -14.33
N GLY A 18 -1.93 -15.62 -13.34
CA GLY A 18 -1.30 -15.56 -12.02
C GLY A 18 -1.95 -14.64 -10.99
N VAL A 19 -3.01 -13.90 -11.33
CA VAL A 19 -3.68 -12.98 -10.37
C VAL A 19 -4.74 -13.64 -9.49
N ARG A 20 -5.07 -14.91 -9.73
CA ARG A 20 -6.03 -15.66 -8.93
C ARG A 20 -5.49 -15.93 -7.53
N PHE A 21 -6.35 -15.75 -6.53
CA PHE A 21 -6.04 -16.05 -5.14
C PHE A 21 -5.66 -17.52 -4.97
N ARG A 22 -4.55 -17.75 -4.29
CA ARG A 22 -4.11 -19.10 -3.92
C ARG A 22 -3.50 -19.11 -2.52
N THR A 23 -3.97 -20.05 -1.70
CA THR A 23 -3.55 -20.21 -0.30
C THR A 23 -2.07 -20.54 -0.13
N ASP A 24 -1.43 -21.13 -1.13
CA ASP A 24 -0.02 -21.54 -1.10
C ASP A 24 0.97 -20.41 -1.47
N ARG A 25 0.49 -19.27 -1.99
CA ARG A 25 1.36 -18.15 -2.38
C ARG A 25 0.89 -16.76 -1.98
N PHE A 26 -0.36 -16.58 -1.51
CA PHE A 26 -0.92 -15.25 -1.20
C PHE A 26 -0.01 -14.41 -0.28
N TYR A 27 0.61 -15.04 0.74
CA TYR A 27 1.48 -14.37 1.71
C TYR A 27 2.74 -13.77 1.06
N LYS A 28 3.17 -14.31 -0.08
CA LYS A 28 4.29 -13.79 -0.86
C LYS A 28 3.90 -12.56 -1.67
N GLU A 29 2.62 -12.44 -2.01
CA GLU A 29 2.06 -11.42 -2.91
C GLU A 29 1.55 -10.18 -2.15
N ILE A 30 1.75 -10.10 -0.84
CA ILE A 30 1.38 -8.94 -0.02
C ILE A 30 2.35 -7.78 -0.27
N ALA A 31 1.81 -6.63 -0.70
CA ALA A 31 2.52 -5.37 -0.74
C ALA A 31 2.57 -4.74 0.66
N LEU A 32 3.67 -4.04 0.97
CA LEU A 32 3.86 -3.34 2.24
C LEU A 32 4.10 -1.86 2.00
N GLY A 33 3.32 -1.04 2.68
CA GLY A 33 3.48 0.40 2.81
C GLY A 33 3.91 0.76 4.22
N SER A 34 4.74 1.80 4.36
CA SER A 34 5.06 2.39 5.66
C SER A 34 4.98 3.89 5.55
N GLY A 35 4.41 4.52 6.57
CA GLY A 35 4.19 5.96 6.56
C GLY A 35 4.11 6.58 7.93
N PHE A 36 4.07 7.89 7.93
CA PHE A 36 3.83 8.71 9.11
C PHE A 36 2.65 9.64 8.82
N GLY A 37 1.85 9.88 9.85
CA GLY A 37 0.64 10.68 9.73
C GLY A 37 0.44 11.55 10.96
N ILE A 38 -0.06 12.75 10.74
CA ILE A 38 -0.54 13.65 11.79
C ILE A 38 -2.06 13.73 11.65
N ARG A 39 -2.74 13.55 12.78
CA ARG A 39 -4.18 13.73 12.92
C ARG A 39 -4.44 14.80 13.96
N TYR A 40 -5.31 15.74 13.62
CA TYR A 40 -5.78 16.77 14.55
C TYR A 40 -7.30 16.82 14.52
N ASP A 41 -7.90 16.74 15.71
CA ASP A 41 -9.34 16.70 15.89
C ASP A 41 -9.83 18.07 16.39
N PHE A 42 -10.52 18.84 15.54
CA PHE A 42 -11.23 20.06 15.94
C PHE A 42 -12.65 19.72 16.38
N SER A 43 -13.35 20.66 17.03
CA SER A 43 -14.72 20.45 17.51
C SER A 43 -15.75 20.16 16.41
N PHE A 44 -15.48 20.53 15.15
CA PHE A 44 -16.43 20.40 14.03
C PHE A 44 -15.86 19.66 12.82
N PHE A 45 -14.58 19.33 12.80
CA PHE A 45 -13.93 18.59 11.71
C PHE A 45 -12.61 17.96 12.15
N VAL A 46 -12.17 16.92 11.44
CA VAL A 46 -10.88 16.26 11.63
C VAL A 46 -9.99 16.58 10.44
N LEU A 47 -8.72 16.91 10.70
CA LEU A 47 -7.68 17.03 9.69
C LEU A 47 -6.70 15.87 9.76
N ARG A 48 -6.27 15.42 8.59
CA ARG A 48 -5.26 14.39 8.41
C ARG A 48 -4.24 14.79 7.35
N LEU A 49 -2.97 14.61 7.68
CA LEU A 49 -1.87 14.66 6.74
C LEU A 49 -1.05 13.39 6.90
N ASP A 50 -1.04 12.57 5.86
CA ASP A 50 -0.39 11.26 5.84
C ASP A 50 0.67 11.23 4.72
N ALA A 51 1.88 10.76 5.01
CA ALA A 51 2.93 10.51 4.04
C ALA A 51 3.37 9.05 4.13
N ALA A 52 3.28 8.30 3.04
CA ALA A 52 3.60 6.88 3.00
C ALA A 52 4.48 6.52 1.81
N MET A 53 5.44 5.63 2.02
CA MET A 53 6.29 5.06 0.99
C MET A 53 5.98 3.57 0.77
N LYS A 54 6.07 3.12 -0.48
CA LYS A 54 6.08 1.69 -0.81
C LYS A 54 7.38 1.08 -0.30
N VAL A 55 7.30 0.06 0.55
CA VAL A 55 8.46 -0.63 1.16
C VAL A 55 8.73 -1.99 0.50
N ARG A 56 7.66 -2.72 0.19
CA ARG A 56 7.74 -4.00 -0.52
C ARG A 56 6.68 -4.04 -1.61
N ASP A 57 7.10 -4.35 -2.83
CA ASP A 57 6.20 -4.39 -3.99
C ASP A 57 6.25 -5.78 -4.68
N PRO A 58 5.14 -6.54 -4.66
CA PRO A 58 5.07 -7.90 -5.20
C PRO A 58 5.13 -7.93 -6.74
N GLN A 59 5.04 -6.78 -7.42
CA GLN A 59 5.19 -6.70 -8.88
C GLN A 59 6.60 -7.08 -9.35
N TYR A 60 7.60 -6.95 -8.47
CA TYR A 60 8.97 -7.37 -8.76
C TYR A 60 9.20 -8.86 -8.47
N ALA A 61 10.27 -9.40 -9.05
CA ALA A 61 10.72 -10.79 -8.82
C ALA A 61 10.88 -11.09 -7.32
N GLU A 62 10.62 -12.33 -6.90
CA GLU A 62 10.51 -12.73 -5.47
C GLU A 62 11.70 -12.30 -4.61
N ASN A 63 12.92 -12.35 -5.17
CA ASN A 63 14.16 -11.97 -4.49
C ASN A 63 14.50 -10.47 -4.58
N ASN A 64 13.64 -9.65 -5.19
CA ASN A 64 13.89 -8.24 -5.49
C ASN A 64 12.68 -7.33 -5.22
N ARG A 65 11.89 -7.65 -4.19
CA ARG A 65 10.65 -6.94 -3.86
C ARG A 65 10.82 -5.72 -2.97
N TRP A 66 11.97 -5.58 -2.31
CA TRP A 66 12.27 -4.37 -1.54
C TRP A 66 12.54 -3.22 -2.48
N THR A 67 11.93 -2.07 -2.19
CA THR A 67 11.83 -0.97 -3.14
C THR A 67 12.85 0.15 -2.90
N PHE A 68 13.63 0.09 -1.82
CA PHE A 68 14.50 1.17 -1.37
C PHE A 68 15.55 1.63 -2.38
N ASP A 69 15.91 0.78 -3.34
CA ASP A 69 16.88 1.02 -4.41
C ASP A 69 16.21 1.24 -5.78
N LYS A 70 14.88 1.18 -5.87
CA LYS A 70 14.15 1.16 -7.15
C LYS A 70 13.85 2.57 -7.68
N GLU A 71 13.52 3.51 -6.82
CA GLU A 71 13.20 4.89 -7.19
C GLU A 71 13.67 5.87 -6.10
N PRO A 72 13.86 7.16 -6.43
CA PRO A 72 14.07 8.19 -5.42
C PRO A 72 12.91 8.28 -4.43
N LEU A 73 13.20 8.58 -3.16
CA LEU A 73 12.21 8.70 -2.08
C LEU A 73 11.00 9.58 -2.46
N ARG A 74 11.23 10.67 -3.19
CA ARG A 74 10.17 11.59 -3.64
C ARG A 74 9.13 10.91 -4.54
N LYS A 75 9.53 9.96 -5.39
CA LYS A 75 8.61 9.23 -6.27
C LYS A 75 7.94 8.05 -5.57
N MET A 76 8.60 7.49 -4.56
CA MET A 76 8.06 6.37 -3.77
C MET A 76 7.08 6.82 -2.69
N THR A 77 7.16 8.09 -2.29
CA THR A 77 6.33 8.67 -1.24
C THR A 77 5.08 9.31 -1.83
N ILE A 78 3.93 8.91 -1.31
CA ILE A 78 2.62 9.52 -1.58
C ILE A 78 2.22 10.33 -0.35
N VAL A 79 1.75 11.55 -0.59
CA VAL A 79 1.20 12.42 0.45
C VAL A 79 -0.30 12.54 0.25
N ASN A 80 -1.05 12.27 1.29
CA ASN A 80 -2.50 12.36 1.33
C ASN A 80 -2.93 13.41 2.35
N PHE A 81 -3.91 14.22 1.98
CA PHE A 81 -4.58 15.19 2.84
C PHE A 81 -6.05 14.83 2.97
N GLY A 82 -6.57 14.84 4.18
CA GLY A 82 -7.96 14.51 4.48
C GLY A 82 -8.62 15.52 5.40
N ILE A 83 -9.87 15.84 5.09
CA ILE A 83 -10.80 16.58 5.95
C ILE A 83 -12.08 15.76 6.11
N GLY A 84 -12.59 15.66 7.34
CA GLY A 84 -13.77 14.86 7.63
C GLY A 84 -14.56 15.38 8.83
N TYR A 85 -15.72 14.79 9.08
CA TYR A 85 -16.55 15.08 10.26
C TYR A 85 -16.05 14.27 11.46
N PRO A 86 -16.07 14.81 12.69
CA PRO A 86 -15.72 14.04 13.89
C PRO A 86 -16.88 13.09 14.20
N PHE A 87 -16.60 11.79 14.27
CA PHE A 87 -17.56 10.77 14.70
C PHE A 87 -17.43 10.49 16.20
#